data_AF-A0AAF0QWB8-F1
#
_entry.id   AF-A0AAF0QWB8-F1
#
_cell.length_a   1.000
_cell.length_b   1.000
_cell.length_c   1.000
_cell.angle_alpha   90.00
_cell.angle_beta   90.00
_cell.angle_gamma   90.00
#
_symmetry.space_group_name_H-M   'P 1'
#
loop_
_entity.id
_entity.type
_entity.pdbx_description
1 polymer ?
#
loop_
_entity_poly.entity_id
_entity_poly.type
_entity_poly.pdbx_seq_one_letter_code
_entity_poly.pdbx_strand_id
1 'polypeptide(L)'
;MRELRQKYGPIFTLRMGTRTMIIISNADLVHEALVQKGQVFASRPRENPTRTVFSCDKFTVNAAVYGPVWRSLRKNMVQNGLSSIKLKEFRAVRKSAMDKMIEKIRAEADANDGVVWVLKNARFAVFCILLAMCFGVEMDEKTIEMIDQMMKSVLIALDPRLDDYLPILSPFFSKQRKRAMDVRKQQIETIVPFIEKRKKILESPEIDETAASFSYLDTLFDLKIEVTEPAKLGGYDIPTDVNVEIFLPGISDDPNLWSEPEKFDPDRFFLGKEDADMTGISGVKMIPFGMGRRICPGLNMATVHGSEKYRTVLSLLHIDITLQNLDTKMNAITTL
;
A
#
# COMPACT_ATOMS: atom_id res chain seq x y z
N MET A 1 1.62 16.50 15.92
CA MET A 1 2.36 16.86 14.68
C MET A 1 1.99 18.25 14.16
N ARG A 2 0.69 18.57 13.94
CA ARG A 2 0.26 19.92 13.51
C ARG A 2 0.74 21.03 14.46
N GLU A 3 0.61 20.83 15.77
CA GLU A 3 1.11 21.77 16.80
C GLU A 3 2.65 21.92 16.76
N LEU A 4 3.39 20.84 16.51
CA LEU A 4 4.85 20.87 16.40
C LEU A 4 5.31 21.67 15.17
N ARG A 5 4.58 21.55 14.04
CA ARG A 5 4.83 22.37 12.85
C ARG A 5 4.67 23.86 13.16
N GLN A 6 3.62 24.25 13.87
CA GLN A 6 3.41 25.65 14.26
C GLN A 6 4.54 26.19 15.14
N LYS A 7 5.10 25.35 16.03
CA LYS A 7 6.15 25.74 16.96
C LYS A 7 7.56 25.72 16.39
N TYR A 8 7.89 24.71 15.58
CA TYR A 8 9.26 24.45 15.12
C TYR A 8 9.48 24.71 13.63
N GLY A 9 8.42 25.10 12.91
CA GLY A 9 8.50 25.43 11.49
C GLY A 9 8.34 24.22 10.56
N PRO A 10 8.63 24.40 9.26
CA PRO A 10 8.31 23.44 8.19
C PRO A 10 9.22 22.21 8.18
N ILE A 11 10.38 22.28 8.83
CA ILE A 11 11.34 21.18 9.02
C ILE A 11 11.77 21.14 10.48
N PHE A 12 11.68 19.99 11.11
CA PHE A 12 12.13 19.82 12.50
C PHE A 12 12.59 18.40 12.79
N THR A 13 13.46 18.29 13.79
CA THR A 13 14.03 17.01 14.23
C THR A 13 13.29 16.50 15.46
N LEU A 14 12.83 15.25 15.39
CA LEU A 14 12.24 14.52 16.51
C LEU A 14 13.13 13.34 16.87
N ARG A 15 13.61 13.31 18.12
CA ARG A 15 14.36 12.17 18.67
C ARG A 15 13.40 11.24 19.41
N MET A 16 13.19 10.04 18.89
CA MET A 16 12.40 8.98 19.52
C MET A 16 13.32 7.87 19.98
N GLY A 17 13.73 7.93 21.25
CA GLY A 17 14.70 7.00 21.83
C GLY A 17 16.05 7.05 21.11
N THR A 18 16.47 5.93 20.53
CA THR A 18 17.73 5.85 19.76
C THR A 18 17.59 6.31 18.31
N ARG A 19 16.37 6.60 17.84
CA ARG A 19 16.12 7.02 16.46
C ARG A 19 15.98 8.53 16.36
N THR A 20 16.63 9.09 15.34
CA THR A 20 16.43 10.48 14.92
C THR A 20 15.56 10.49 13.66
N MET A 21 14.50 11.29 13.71
CA MET A 21 13.59 11.52 12.58
C MET A 21 13.64 12.99 12.19
N ILE A 22 13.76 13.25 10.90
CA ILE A 22 13.59 14.58 10.32
C ILE A 22 12.22 14.61 9.69
N ILE A 23 11.37 15.52 10.18
CA ILE A 23 10.00 15.71 9.72
C ILE A 23 9.98 16.87 8.73
N ILE A 24 9.53 16.61 7.51
CA ILE A 24 9.32 17.65 6.49
C ILE A 24 7.83 17.82 6.25
N SER A 25 7.36 19.07 6.32
CA SER A 25 5.94 19.43 6.23
C SER A 25 5.64 20.62 5.31
N ASN A 26 6.59 20.99 4.45
CA ASN A 26 6.44 22.03 3.42
C ASN A 26 6.66 21.44 2.04
N ALA A 27 5.87 21.90 1.07
CA ALA A 27 5.86 21.42 -0.30
C ALA A 27 7.21 21.56 -1.02
N ASP A 28 7.85 22.72 -0.94
CA ASP A 28 9.11 23.01 -1.63
C ASP A 28 10.23 22.12 -1.09
N LEU A 29 10.32 21.96 0.23
CA LEU A 29 11.29 21.08 0.87
C LEU A 29 11.05 19.60 0.52
N VAL A 30 9.78 19.17 0.39
CA VAL A 30 9.45 17.80 -0.06
C VAL A 30 9.82 17.60 -1.52
N HIS A 31 9.55 18.59 -2.38
CA HIS A 31 9.94 18.54 -3.78
C HIS A 31 11.47 18.47 -3.94
N GLU A 32 12.20 19.31 -3.21
CA GLU A 32 13.65 19.28 -3.16
C GLU A 32 14.16 17.90 -2.72
N ALA A 33 13.66 17.36 -1.62
CA ALA A 33 14.12 16.08 -1.08
C ALA A 33 13.81 14.90 -2.01
N LEU A 34 12.59 14.79 -2.54
CA LEU A 34 12.15 13.60 -3.27
C LEU A 34 12.40 13.65 -4.78
N VAL A 35 12.45 14.84 -5.38
CA VAL A 35 12.66 15.01 -6.83
C VAL A 35 14.10 15.41 -7.09
N GLN A 36 14.48 16.63 -6.69
CA GLN A 36 15.77 17.23 -7.02
C GLN A 36 16.92 16.42 -6.42
N LYS A 37 16.80 16.04 -5.15
CA LYS A 37 17.77 15.23 -4.38
C LYS A 37 17.32 13.79 -4.19
N GLY A 38 16.36 13.31 -4.98
CA GLY A 38 15.70 12.02 -4.75
C GLY A 38 16.63 10.80 -4.73
N GLN A 39 17.85 10.87 -5.27
CA GLN A 39 18.82 9.77 -5.19
C GLN A 39 19.37 9.61 -3.77
N VAL A 40 19.58 10.72 -3.07
CA VAL A 40 20.07 10.77 -1.69
C VAL A 40 19.00 10.23 -0.74
N PHE A 41 17.76 10.64 -0.95
CA PHE A 41 16.63 10.30 -0.07
C PHE A 41 15.84 9.05 -0.50
N ALA A 42 16.26 8.32 -1.53
CA ALA A 42 15.56 7.12 -2.00
C ALA A 42 15.80 5.89 -1.09
N SER A 43 16.87 5.88 -0.31
CA SER A 43 17.21 4.76 0.57
C SER A 43 16.30 4.69 1.78
N ARG A 44 16.00 3.47 2.23
CA ARG A 44 15.24 3.24 3.46
C ARG A 44 16.18 3.23 4.67
N PRO A 45 15.75 3.79 5.81
CA PRO A 45 16.47 3.68 7.07
C PRO A 45 16.61 2.22 7.54
N ARG A 46 17.41 2.00 8.59
CA ARG A 46 17.54 0.67 9.20
C ARG A 46 16.20 0.14 9.69
N GLU A 47 15.90 -1.11 9.34
CA GLU A 47 14.70 -1.79 9.80
C GLU A 47 14.76 -2.10 11.29
N ASN A 48 13.60 -2.18 11.92
CA ASN A 48 13.49 -2.80 13.23
C ASN A 48 13.48 -4.34 13.10
N PRO A 49 13.78 -5.09 14.17
CA PRO A 49 13.84 -6.54 14.12
C PRO A 49 12.58 -7.21 13.56
N THR A 50 11.41 -6.62 13.81
CA THR A 50 10.14 -7.17 13.33
C THR A 50 9.93 -6.99 11.84
N ARG A 51 10.29 -5.83 11.28
CA ARG A 51 10.22 -5.59 9.83
C ARG A 51 11.17 -6.51 9.06
N THR A 52 12.35 -6.79 9.61
CA THR A 52 13.33 -7.71 9.00
C THR A 52 12.78 -9.13 8.80
N VAL A 53 11.90 -9.61 9.69
CA VAL A 53 11.23 -10.92 9.56
C VAL A 53 10.36 -11.00 8.30
N PHE A 54 9.66 -9.91 7.96
CA PHE A 54 8.74 -9.86 6.83
C PHE A 54 9.40 -9.36 5.54
N SER A 55 10.50 -8.61 5.64
CA SER A 55 11.20 -8.05 4.48
C SER A 55 12.19 -9.01 3.83
N CYS A 56 12.37 -10.22 4.38
CA CYS A 56 13.39 -11.18 3.97
C CYS A 56 14.78 -10.54 3.94
N ASP A 57 15.21 -9.94 5.05
CA ASP A 57 16.47 -9.20 5.14
C ASP A 57 16.60 -8.11 4.05
N LYS A 58 15.55 -7.29 3.94
CA LYS A 58 15.41 -6.19 2.96
C LYS A 58 15.39 -6.67 1.49
N PHE A 59 15.09 -7.92 1.21
CA PHE A 59 14.91 -8.45 -0.13
C PHE A 59 13.47 -8.31 -0.63
N THR A 60 12.93 -7.09 -0.64
CA THR A 60 11.56 -6.80 -1.10
C THR A 60 11.48 -5.39 -1.71
N VAL A 61 10.52 -5.14 -2.62
CA VAL A 61 10.38 -3.84 -3.32
C VAL A 61 10.22 -2.66 -2.35
N ASN A 62 9.56 -2.87 -1.22
CA ASN A 62 9.31 -1.84 -0.20
C ASN A 62 10.52 -1.59 0.73
N ALA A 63 11.28 -2.63 1.07
CA ALA A 63 12.37 -2.56 2.06
C ALA A 63 13.78 -2.43 1.46
N ALA A 64 14.00 -2.92 0.23
CA ALA A 64 15.33 -2.97 -0.37
C ALA A 64 16.02 -1.60 -0.42
N VAL A 65 17.30 -1.58 -0.05
CA VAL A 65 18.15 -0.38 -0.16
C VAL A 65 18.18 0.06 -1.61
N TYR A 66 18.18 1.38 -1.85
CA TYR A 66 18.23 1.89 -3.21
C TYR A 66 19.53 1.46 -3.89
N GLY A 67 19.40 0.75 -5.01
CA GLY A 67 20.51 0.07 -5.66
C GLY A 67 20.02 -0.95 -6.69
N PRO A 68 20.92 -1.79 -7.22
CA PRO A 68 20.60 -2.69 -8.34
C PRO A 68 19.51 -3.73 -8.02
N VAL A 69 19.51 -4.27 -6.79
CA VAL A 69 18.46 -5.18 -6.28
C VAL A 69 17.09 -4.50 -6.32
N TRP A 70 16.97 -3.33 -5.68
CA TRP A 70 15.71 -2.60 -5.66
C TRP A 70 15.25 -2.19 -7.07
N ARG A 71 16.17 -1.73 -7.94
CA ARG A 71 15.85 -1.35 -9.32
C ARG A 71 15.31 -2.54 -10.10
N SER A 72 15.93 -3.71 -9.98
CA SER A 72 15.51 -4.94 -10.66
C SER A 72 14.12 -5.37 -10.20
N LEU A 73 13.91 -5.49 -8.89
CA LEU A 73 12.60 -5.83 -8.29
C LEU A 73 11.51 -4.83 -8.71
N ARG A 74 11.82 -3.53 -8.64
CA ARG A 74 10.88 -2.46 -8.97
C ARG A 74 10.52 -2.44 -10.45
N LYS A 75 11.53 -2.55 -11.33
CA LYS A 75 11.35 -2.58 -12.79
C LYS A 75 10.48 -3.77 -13.19
N ASN A 76 10.77 -4.96 -12.67
CA ASN A 76 9.98 -6.17 -12.92
C ASN A 76 8.51 -5.98 -12.50
N MET A 77 8.25 -5.52 -11.27
CA MET A 77 6.88 -5.27 -10.77
C MET A 77 6.11 -4.25 -11.64
N VAL A 78 6.75 -3.12 -11.97
CA VAL A 78 6.09 -2.05 -12.75
C VAL A 78 5.86 -2.50 -14.19
N GLN A 79 6.84 -3.11 -14.85
CA GLN A 79 6.71 -3.50 -16.26
C GLN A 79 5.73 -4.65 -16.45
N ASN A 80 5.78 -5.65 -15.57
CA ASN A 80 5.07 -6.92 -15.77
C ASN A 80 3.76 -7.05 -14.99
N GLY A 81 3.55 -6.25 -13.94
CA GLY A 81 2.31 -6.30 -13.14
C GLY A 81 1.44 -5.04 -13.26
N LEU A 82 2.05 -3.86 -13.35
CA LEU A 82 1.37 -2.59 -13.06
C LEU A 82 1.47 -1.54 -14.18
N SER A 83 2.03 -1.91 -15.32
CA SER A 83 2.04 -1.07 -16.50
C SER A 83 0.64 -0.95 -17.08
N SER A 84 0.34 0.15 -17.78
CA SER A 84 -0.98 0.35 -18.40
C SER A 84 -1.34 -0.76 -19.38
N ILE A 85 -0.34 -1.31 -20.08
CA ILE A 85 -0.50 -2.44 -21.00
C ILE A 85 -0.91 -3.70 -20.22
N LYS A 86 -0.17 -4.05 -19.15
CA LYS A 86 -0.49 -5.22 -18.34
C LYS A 86 -1.82 -5.10 -17.62
N LEU A 87 -2.16 -3.91 -17.11
CA LEU A 87 -3.48 -3.66 -16.56
C LEU A 87 -4.59 -3.89 -17.60
N LYS A 88 -4.39 -3.58 -18.89
CA LYS A 88 -5.38 -3.91 -19.92
C LYS A 88 -5.52 -5.42 -20.14
N GLU A 89 -4.44 -6.19 -20.06
CA GLU A 89 -4.48 -7.66 -20.14
C GLU A 89 -5.35 -8.26 -19.00
N PHE A 90 -5.26 -7.70 -17.78
CA PHE A 90 -6.08 -8.13 -16.64
C PHE A 90 -7.52 -7.59 -16.63
N ARG A 91 -8.04 -7.05 -17.74
CA ARG A 91 -9.41 -6.50 -17.79
C ARG A 91 -10.48 -7.53 -17.44
N ALA A 92 -10.35 -8.76 -17.92
CA ALA A 92 -11.32 -9.83 -17.65
C ALA A 92 -11.37 -10.18 -16.15
N VAL A 93 -10.20 -10.25 -15.50
CA VAL A 93 -10.06 -10.46 -14.05
C VAL A 93 -10.78 -9.36 -13.28
N ARG A 94 -10.58 -8.08 -13.65
CA ARG A 94 -11.25 -6.96 -12.98
C ARG A 94 -12.76 -7.00 -13.16
N LYS A 95 -13.24 -7.33 -14.35
CA LYS A 95 -14.67 -7.48 -14.63
C LYS A 95 -15.27 -8.58 -13.74
N SER A 96 -14.67 -9.77 -13.74
CA SER A 96 -15.11 -10.89 -12.90
C SER A 96 -15.11 -10.55 -11.41
N ALA A 97 -14.07 -9.86 -10.91
CA ALA A 97 -14.02 -9.43 -9.52
C ALA A 97 -15.12 -8.42 -9.17
N MET A 98 -15.50 -7.56 -10.11
CA MET A 98 -16.62 -6.63 -9.94
C MET A 98 -17.96 -7.38 -9.93
N ASP A 99 -18.17 -8.33 -10.85
CA ASP A 99 -19.38 -9.14 -10.90
C ASP A 99 -19.56 -9.90 -9.57
N LYS A 100 -18.51 -10.55 -9.06
CA LYS A 100 -18.49 -11.20 -7.73
C LYS A 100 -18.79 -10.24 -6.59
N MET A 101 -18.28 -9.00 -6.64
CA MET A 101 -18.57 -7.98 -5.64
C MET A 101 -20.04 -7.58 -5.63
N ILE A 102 -20.65 -7.42 -6.81
CA ILE A 102 -22.06 -7.05 -6.96
C ILE A 102 -22.95 -8.17 -6.44
N GLU A 103 -22.67 -9.42 -6.81
CA GLU A 103 -23.40 -10.59 -6.31
C GLU A 103 -23.33 -10.67 -4.79
N LYS A 104 -22.15 -10.48 -4.20
CA LYS A 104 -21.96 -10.48 -2.74
C LYS A 104 -22.73 -9.33 -2.05
N ILE A 105 -22.73 -8.12 -2.64
CA ILE A 105 -23.50 -6.98 -2.12
C ILE A 105 -25.01 -7.27 -2.17
N ARG A 106 -25.52 -7.83 -3.27
CA ARG A 106 -26.95 -8.18 -3.40
C ARG A 106 -27.35 -9.22 -2.35
N ALA A 107 -26.56 -10.29 -2.21
CA ALA A 107 -26.79 -11.31 -1.22
C ALA A 107 -26.74 -10.77 0.23
N GLU A 108 -25.80 -9.86 0.52
CA GLU A 108 -25.71 -9.20 1.83
C GLU A 108 -26.89 -8.26 2.09
N ALA A 109 -27.35 -7.52 1.08
CA ALA A 109 -28.51 -6.65 1.17
C ALA A 109 -29.79 -7.46 1.44
N ASP A 110 -30.01 -8.54 0.69
CA ASP A 110 -31.17 -9.43 0.86
C ASP A 110 -31.19 -10.08 2.26
N ALA A 111 -30.01 -10.41 2.81
CA ALA A 111 -29.88 -11.02 4.12
C ALA A 111 -30.02 -10.02 5.29
N ASN A 112 -29.79 -8.72 5.05
CA ASN A 112 -29.69 -7.69 6.10
C ASN A 112 -30.62 -6.48 5.86
N ASP A 113 -31.79 -6.71 5.24
CA ASP A 113 -32.82 -5.68 5.03
C ASP A 113 -32.28 -4.43 4.32
N GLY A 114 -31.50 -4.65 3.26
CA GLY A 114 -30.89 -3.59 2.46
C GLY A 114 -29.58 -3.02 3.01
N VAL A 115 -29.13 -3.42 4.21
CA VAL A 115 -27.89 -2.93 4.82
C VAL A 115 -26.67 -3.72 4.34
N VAL A 116 -25.62 -3.03 3.88
CA VAL A 116 -24.41 -3.66 3.33
C VAL A 116 -23.12 -3.06 3.86
N TRP A 117 -22.07 -3.87 4.00
CA TRP A 117 -20.75 -3.38 4.41
C TRP A 117 -19.88 -3.06 3.19
N VAL A 118 -19.93 -1.80 2.74
CA VAL A 118 -19.25 -1.35 1.51
C VAL A 118 -17.75 -1.64 1.51
N LEU A 119 -17.03 -1.32 2.59
CA LEU A 119 -15.57 -1.49 2.66
C LEU A 119 -15.11 -2.95 2.59
N LYS A 120 -15.94 -3.89 3.05
CA LYS A 120 -15.66 -5.33 3.14
C LYS A 120 -15.81 -5.93 1.74
N ASN A 121 -16.90 -5.61 1.05
CA ASN A 121 -17.12 -6.00 -0.34
C ASN A 121 -16.09 -5.36 -1.29
N ALA A 122 -15.79 -4.08 -1.10
CA ALA A 122 -14.75 -3.40 -1.88
C ALA A 122 -13.37 -4.01 -1.66
N ARG A 123 -13.03 -4.40 -0.42
CA ARG A 123 -11.78 -5.11 -0.08
C ARG A 123 -11.74 -6.48 -0.73
N PHE A 124 -12.81 -7.26 -0.63
CA PHE A 124 -12.93 -8.56 -1.28
C PHE A 124 -12.63 -8.46 -2.79
N ALA A 125 -13.24 -7.50 -3.48
CA ALA A 125 -12.97 -7.27 -4.90
C ALA A 125 -11.49 -6.93 -5.19
N VAL A 126 -10.83 -6.14 -4.33
CA VAL A 126 -9.39 -5.87 -4.47
C VAL A 126 -8.59 -7.16 -4.33
N PHE A 127 -8.88 -8.00 -3.35
CA PHE A 127 -8.17 -9.26 -3.17
C PHE A 127 -8.41 -10.22 -4.34
N CYS A 128 -9.63 -10.33 -4.87
CA CYS A 128 -9.91 -11.08 -6.09
C CYS A 128 -8.99 -10.66 -7.24
N ILE A 129 -8.84 -9.35 -7.46
CA ILE A 129 -7.99 -8.82 -8.53
C ILE A 129 -6.51 -9.10 -8.24
N LEU A 130 -6.02 -8.75 -7.04
CA LEU A 130 -4.61 -8.88 -6.69
C LEU A 130 -4.15 -10.32 -6.66
N LEU A 131 -4.94 -11.24 -6.11
CA LEU A 131 -4.58 -12.66 -6.04
C LEU A 131 -4.57 -13.30 -7.42
N ALA A 132 -5.56 -12.99 -8.27
CA ALA A 132 -5.58 -13.46 -9.65
C ALA A 132 -4.40 -12.89 -10.46
N MET A 133 -4.08 -11.59 -10.33
CA MET A 133 -2.92 -10.99 -10.99
C MET A 133 -1.60 -11.59 -10.49
N CYS A 134 -1.48 -11.85 -9.19
CA CYS A 134 -0.26 -12.37 -8.56
C CYS A 134 -0.01 -13.82 -8.94
N PHE A 135 -1.00 -14.70 -8.72
CA PHE A 135 -0.82 -16.14 -8.82
C PHE A 135 -1.37 -16.75 -10.11
N GLY A 136 -2.28 -16.08 -10.80
CA GLY A 136 -2.90 -16.60 -12.02
C GLY A 136 -3.66 -17.91 -11.83
N VAL A 137 -4.12 -18.20 -10.61
CA VAL A 137 -4.91 -19.38 -10.27
C VAL A 137 -6.27 -18.97 -9.73
N GLU A 138 -7.30 -19.74 -10.07
CA GLU A 138 -8.61 -19.55 -9.48
C GLU A 138 -8.59 -19.94 -7.99
N MET A 139 -9.28 -19.12 -7.18
CA MET A 139 -9.41 -19.31 -5.73
C MET A 139 -10.88 -19.16 -5.36
N ASP A 140 -11.34 -20.04 -4.48
CA ASP A 140 -12.66 -19.90 -3.87
C ASP A 140 -12.69 -18.72 -2.89
N GLU A 141 -13.91 -18.29 -2.56
CA GLU A 141 -14.14 -17.15 -1.67
C GLU A 141 -13.54 -17.33 -0.27
N LYS A 142 -13.60 -18.55 0.31
CA LYS A 142 -13.07 -18.82 1.66
C LYS A 142 -11.54 -18.69 1.66
N THR A 143 -10.90 -19.16 0.60
CA THR A 143 -9.45 -19.02 0.39
C THR A 143 -9.05 -17.54 0.29
N ILE A 144 -9.82 -16.73 -0.46
CA ILE A 144 -9.58 -15.30 -0.59
C ILE A 144 -9.74 -14.58 0.76
N GLU A 145 -10.80 -14.89 1.51
CA GLU A 145 -11.04 -14.33 2.85
C GLU A 145 -9.96 -14.75 3.86
N MET A 146 -9.49 -15.99 3.80
CA MET A 146 -8.37 -16.48 4.60
C MET A 146 -7.09 -15.67 4.32
N ILE A 147 -6.77 -15.43 3.06
CA ILE A 147 -5.60 -14.63 2.67
C ILE A 147 -5.76 -13.17 3.12
N ASP A 148 -6.96 -12.58 3.03
CA ASP A 148 -7.24 -11.24 3.57
C ASP A 148 -6.95 -11.17 5.08
N GLN A 149 -7.47 -12.11 5.87
CA GLN A 149 -7.22 -12.13 7.33
C GLN A 149 -5.74 -12.35 7.67
N MET A 150 -5.04 -13.19 6.91
CA MET A 150 -3.61 -13.38 7.07
C MET A 150 -2.85 -12.08 6.78
N MET A 151 -3.14 -11.39 5.67
CA MET A 151 -2.51 -10.12 5.33
C MET A 151 -2.82 -9.01 6.35
N LYS A 152 -4.03 -8.98 6.89
CA LYS A 152 -4.39 -8.10 8.01
C LYS A 152 -3.54 -8.37 9.25
N SER A 153 -3.30 -9.65 9.57
CA SER A 153 -2.45 -10.05 10.69
C SER A 153 -0.99 -9.63 10.50
N VAL A 154 -0.49 -9.70 9.26
CA VAL A 154 0.84 -9.19 8.89
C VAL A 154 0.92 -7.67 9.09
N LEU A 155 -0.10 -6.90 8.68
CA LEU A 155 -0.11 -5.45 8.87
C LEU A 155 -0.07 -5.07 10.36
N ILE A 156 -0.90 -5.72 11.19
CA ILE A 156 -0.91 -5.51 12.65
C ILE A 156 0.44 -5.89 13.28
N ALA A 157 1.09 -6.95 12.80
CA ALA A 157 2.40 -7.37 13.29
C ALA A 157 3.52 -6.36 12.94
N LEU A 158 3.36 -5.58 11.87
CA LEU A 158 4.31 -4.58 11.40
C LEU A 158 4.14 -3.20 12.04
N ASP A 159 3.08 -2.99 12.82
CA ASP A 159 2.83 -1.71 13.49
C ASP A 159 4.03 -1.32 14.37
N PRO A 160 4.46 -0.04 14.35
CA PRO A 160 5.59 0.42 15.13
C PRO A 160 5.40 0.12 16.62
N ARG A 161 6.42 -0.47 17.24
CA ARG A 161 6.39 -0.80 18.67
C ARG A 161 7.35 0.04 19.47
N LEU A 162 7.09 0.17 20.77
CA LEU A 162 7.95 0.90 21.69
C LEU A 162 9.38 0.34 21.74
N ASP A 163 9.55 -0.99 21.68
CA ASP A 163 10.88 -1.63 21.66
C ASP A 163 11.70 -1.32 20.40
N ASP A 164 11.07 -0.86 19.32
CA ASP A 164 11.75 -0.43 18.10
C ASP A 164 12.46 0.92 18.25
N TYR A 165 11.96 1.75 19.17
CA TYR A 165 12.50 3.07 19.51
C TYR A 165 13.37 3.03 20.77
N LEU A 166 13.06 2.12 21.70
CA LEU A 166 13.74 1.94 22.97
C LEU A 166 14.24 0.49 23.12
N PRO A 167 15.41 0.14 22.56
CA PRO A 167 15.92 -1.23 22.58
C PRO A 167 16.08 -1.83 23.98
N ILE A 168 16.27 -0.99 25.01
CA ILE A 168 16.32 -1.42 26.41
C ILE A 168 15.05 -2.12 26.87
N LEU A 169 13.90 -1.83 26.25
CA LEU A 169 12.63 -2.48 26.56
C LEU A 169 12.48 -3.84 25.89
N SER A 170 13.35 -4.21 24.96
CA SER A 170 13.24 -5.46 24.18
C SER A 170 12.95 -6.72 25.02
N PRO A 171 13.54 -6.95 26.21
CA PRO A 171 13.20 -8.13 27.02
C PRO A 171 11.70 -8.26 27.37
N PHE A 172 10.98 -7.16 27.53
CA PHE A 172 9.55 -7.14 27.87
C PHE A 172 8.62 -7.46 26.68
N PHE A 173 9.14 -7.44 25.45
CA PHE A 173 8.36 -7.62 24.21
C PHE A 173 8.59 -8.99 23.53
N SER A 174 9.06 -9.99 24.27
CA SER A 174 9.36 -11.34 23.74
C SER A 174 8.13 -12.04 23.16
N LYS A 175 6.95 -11.88 23.78
CA LYS A 175 5.69 -12.44 23.28
C LYS A 175 5.29 -11.85 21.93
N GLN A 176 5.46 -10.54 21.76
CA GLN A 176 5.14 -9.81 20.53
C GLN A 176 6.08 -10.23 19.40
N ARG A 177 7.38 -10.41 19.69
CA ARG A 177 8.33 -10.96 18.71
C ARG A 177 7.96 -12.38 18.30
N LYS A 178 7.63 -13.25 19.27
CA LYS A 178 7.16 -14.61 18.97
C LYS A 178 5.92 -14.57 18.07
N ARG A 179 4.94 -13.72 18.39
CA ARG A 179 3.74 -13.52 17.56
C ARG A 179 4.09 -13.08 16.14
N ALA A 180 5.05 -12.17 15.94
CA ALA A 180 5.47 -11.76 14.60
C ALA A 180 6.09 -12.93 13.81
N MET A 181 6.89 -13.78 14.46
CA MET A 181 7.42 -15.00 13.85
C MET A 181 6.32 -16.01 13.49
N ASP A 182 5.35 -16.22 14.39
CA ASP A 182 4.22 -17.11 14.16
C ASP A 182 3.35 -16.63 12.99
N VAL A 183 3.07 -15.32 12.92
CA VAL A 183 2.36 -14.71 11.78
C VAL A 183 3.15 -14.86 10.49
N ARG A 184 4.48 -14.70 10.50
CA ARG A 184 5.32 -14.92 9.33
C ARG A 184 5.28 -16.37 8.87
N LYS A 185 5.33 -17.33 9.80
CA LYS A 185 5.20 -18.75 9.50
C LYS A 185 3.85 -19.04 8.84
N GLN A 186 2.75 -18.57 9.44
CA GLN A 186 1.41 -18.73 8.89
C GLN A 186 1.30 -18.11 7.49
N GLN A 187 1.88 -16.92 7.27
CA GLN A 187 1.93 -16.29 5.95
C GLN A 187 2.62 -17.18 4.91
N ILE A 188 3.78 -17.76 5.23
CA ILE A 188 4.51 -18.65 4.34
C ILE A 188 3.68 -19.89 4.02
N GLU A 189 3.13 -20.56 5.05
CA GLU A 189 2.30 -21.76 4.90
C GLU A 189 1.03 -21.50 4.08
N THR A 190 0.47 -20.29 4.19
CA THR A 190 -0.71 -19.88 3.41
C THR A 190 -0.37 -19.62 1.95
N ILE A 191 0.74 -18.95 1.67
CA ILE A 191 1.04 -18.40 0.33
C ILE A 191 1.84 -19.37 -0.56
N VAL A 192 2.78 -20.11 0.01
CA VAL A 192 3.67 -21.02 -0.75
C VAL A 192 2.91 -22.06 -1.58
N PRO A 193 1.81 -22.68 -1.12
CA PRO A 193 1.06 -23.63 -1.94
C PRO A 193 0.58 -23.05 -3.28
N PHE A 194 0.21 -21.77 -3.32
CA PHE A 194 -0.20 -21.10 -4.55
C PHE A 194 0.99 -20.79 -5.47
N ILE A 195 2.16 -20.50 -4.89
CA ILE A 195 3.40 -20.32 -5.65
C ILE A 195 3.78 -21.64 -6.34
N GLU A 196 3.80 -22.73 -5.59
CA GLU A 196 4.13 -24.06 -6.11
C GLU A 196 3.08 -24.57 -7.11
N LYS A 197 1.78 -24.29 -6.87
CA LYS A 197 0.73 -24.59 -7.85
C LYS A 197 0.98 -23.88 -9.17
N ARG A 198 1.28 -22.57 -9.14
CA ARG A 198 1.56 -21.81 -10.36
C ARG A 198 2.82 -22.30 -11.08
N LYS A 199 3.88 -22.63 -10.33
CA LYS A 199 5.10 -23.20 -10.90
C LYS A 199 4.83 -24.50 -11.67
N LYS A 200 4.04 -25.41 -11.08
CA LYS A 200 3.64 -26.66 -11.74
C LYS A 200 2.82 -26.42 -13.01
N ILE A 201 1.91 -25.45 -12.99
CA ILE A 201 1.12 -25.07 -14.18
C ILE A 201 2.01 -24.59 -15.33
N LEU A 202 3.09 -23.86 -15.05
CA LEU A 202 4.04 -23.42 -16.08
C LEU A 202 4.81 -24.61 -16.70
N GLU A 203 5.10 -25.64 -15.91
CA GLU A 203 5.76 -26.87 -16.38
C GLU A 203 4.79 -27.80 -17.13
N SER A 204 3.50 -27.78 -16.77
CA SER A 204 2.46 -28.65 -17.32
C SER A 204 1.11 -27.93 -17.33
N PRO A 205 0.76 -27.21 -18.41
CA PRO A 205 -0.46 -26.39 -18.48
C PRO A 205 -1.76 -27.18 -18.29
N GLU A 206 -1.75 -28.49 -18.57
CA GLU A 206 -2.90 -29.40 -18.43
C GLU A 206 -3.36 -29.60 -16.97
N ILE A 207 -2.56 -29.19 -15.99
CA ILE A 207 -2.87 -29.33 -14.55
C ILE A 207 -4.10 -28.50 -14.15
N ASP A 208 -4.32 -27.36 -14.80
CA ASP A 208 -5.41 -26.45 -14.46
C ASP A 208 -5.78 -25.61 -15.69
N GLU A 209 -6.77 -26.07 -16.46
CA GLU A 209 -7.28 -25.37 -17.64
C GLU A 209 -7.92 -24.01 -17.31
N THR A 210 -8.27 -23.77 -16.04
CA THR A 210 -8.84 -22.50 -15.58
C THR A 210 -7.76 -21.46 -15.26
N ALA A 211 -6.49 -21.88 -15.21
CA ALA A 211 -5.39 -21.00 -14.88
C ALA A 211 -5.21 -19.89 -15.92
N ALA A 212 -4.84 -18.70 -15.46
CA ALA A 212 -4.56 -17.59 -16.35
C ALA A 212 -3.34 -17.89 -17.23
N SER A 213 -3.38 -17.45 -18.48
CA SER A 213 -2.24 -17.57 -19.41
C SER A 213 -0.99 -16.81 -18.92
N PHE A 214 -1.16 -15.84 -18.03
CA PHE A 214 -0.08 -15.06 -17.44
C PHE A 214 -0.39 -14.70 -15.98
N SER A 215 0.65 -14.73 -15.15
CA SER A 215 0.64 -14.19 -13.79
C SER A 215 1.90 -13.37 -13.52
N TYR A 216 1.84 -12.42 -12.58
CA TYR A 216 3.03 -11.67 -12.17
C TYR A 216 4.14 -12.59 -11.65
N LEU A 217 3.76 -13.66 -10.94
CA LEU A 217 4.68 -14.64 -10.37
C LEU A 217 5.56 -15.33 -11.43
N ASP A 218 5.06 -15.52 -12.64
CA ASP A 218 5.81 -16.09 -13.77
C ASP A 218 7.12 -15.33 -13.99
N THR A 219 7.04 -14.00 -13.86
CA THR A 219 8.19 -13.11 -14.08
C THR A 219 9.17 -13.08 -12.92
N LEU A 220 8.78 -13.61 -11.75
CA LEU A 220 9.64 -13.71 -10.58
C LEU A 220 10.50 -14.98 -10.63
N PHE A 221 10.01 -16.06 -11.24
CA PHE A 221 10.79 -17.30 -11.38
C PHE A 221 12.05 -17.10 -12.24
N ASP A 222 11.97 -16.21 -13.24
CA ASP A 222 13.08 -15.89 -14.14
C ASP A 222 13.79 -14.56 -13.80
N LEU A 223 13.46 -13.95 -12.66
CA LEU A 223 14.01 -12.64 -12.30
C LEU A 223 15.52 -12.73 -12.03
N LYS A 224 16.32 -12.23 -12.98
CA LYS A 224 17.74 -11.98 -12.77
C LYS A 224 17.94 -10.60 -12.15
N ILE A 225 18.71 -10.55 -11.07
CA ILE A 225 19.11 -9.28 -10.47
C ILE A 225 20.30 -8.74 -11.25
N GLU A 226 20.10 -7.61 -11.93
CA GLU A 226 21.22 -6.88 -12.53
C GLU A 226 22.02 -6.24 -11.39
N VAL A 227 23.33 -6.51 -11.33
CA VAL A 227 24.28 -5.87 -10.39
C VAL A 227 25.11 -4.87 -11.17
N THR A 228 24.94 -3.59 -10.88
CA THR A 228 25.77 -2.51 -11.45
C THR A 228 26.29 -1.63 -10.33
N GLU A 229 27.58 -1.32 -10.40
CA GLU A 229 28.57 -0.89 -9.38
C GLU A 229 28.21 0.24 -8.37
N PRO A 230 29.03 0.41 -7.29
CA PRO A 230 28.81 1.39 -6.22
C PRO A 230 29.17 2.83 -6.62
N ALA A 231 28.42 3.81 -6.12
CA ALA A 231 28.71 5.25 -6.29
C ALA A 231 28.80 5.98 -4.94
N LYS A 232 29.72 6.95 -4.84
CA LYS A 232 29.85 7.94 -3.74
C LYS A 232 29.33 9.31 -4.20
N LEU A 233 28.91 10.16 -3.25
CA LEU A 233 28.42 11.51 -3.54
C LEU A 233 28.83 12.54 -2.46
N GLY A 234 29.54 13.60 -2.90
CA GLY A 234 29.10 15.00 -2.77
C GLY A 234 29.06 15.72 -1.41
N GLY A 235 30.16 15.74 -0.65
CA GLY A 235 30.57 16.92 0.14
C GLY A 235 29.71 17.42 1.32
N TYR A 236 28.63 16.74 1.69
CA TYR A 236 27.82 17.05 2.88
C TYR A 236 27.49 15.78 3.67
N ASP A 237 27.62 15.84 5.00
CA ASP A 237 27.35 14.72 5.89
C ASP A 237 25.88 14.69 6.33
N ILE A 238 25.06 13.91 5.62
CA ILE A 238 23.82 13.36 6.18
C ILE A 238 24.17 11.98 6.75
N PRO A 239 24.01 11.72 8.06
CA PRO A 239 24.32 10.42 8.63
C PRO A 239 23.51 9.31 7.93
N THR A 240 24.15 8.20 7.65
CA THR A 240 23.60 7.10 6.82
C THR A 240 22.47 6.30 7.50
N ASP A 241 22.00 6.75 8.67
CA ASP A 241 21.08 6.04 9.56
C ASP A 241 19.89 6.89 10.06
N VAL A 242 19.66 8.09 9.51
CA VAL A 242 18.50 8.92 9.87
C VAL A 242 17.22 8.53 9.13
N ASN A 243 16.06 8.69 9.79
CA ASN A 243 14.76 8.51 9.15
C ASN A 243 14.27 9.87 8.62
N VAL A 244 13.95 9.94 7.33
CA VAL A 244 13.25 11.10 6.77
C VAL A 244 11.78 10.72 6.61
N GLU A 245 10.92 11.41 7.33
CA GLU A 245 9.47 11.20 7.27
C GLU A 245 8.78 12.44 6.71
N ILE A 246 7.84 12.19 5.78
CA ILE A 246 7.06 13.23 5.15
C ILE A 246 5.70 13.25 5.82
N PHE A 247 5.36 14.38 6.42
CA PHE A 247 4.09 14.57 7.07
C PHE A 247 3.04 15.04 6.05
N LEU A 248 2.40 14.06 5.37
CA LEU A 248 1.41 14.30 4.31
C LEU A 248 0.26 15.25 4.71
N PRO A 249 -0.34 15.15 5.92
CA PRO A 249 -1.39 16.08 6.33
C PRO A 249 -0.92 17.54 6.40
N GLY A 250 0.38 17.78 6.53
CA GLY A 250 0.94 19.14 6.47
C GLY A 250 0.81 19.78 5.09
N ILE A 251 0.68 18.99 4.03
CA ILE A 251 0.60 19.47 2.64
C ILE A 251 -0.84 19.43 2.15
N SER A 252 -1.57 18.34 2.43
CA SER A 252 -2.98 18.21 2.01
C SER A 252 -3.89 19.23 2.66
N ASP A 253 -3.53 19.72 3.86
CA ASP A 253 -4.39 20.59 4.65
C ASP A 253 -3.83 22.03 4.73
N ASP A 254 -2.86 22.38 3.88
CA ASP A 254 -2.21 23.69 3.92
C ASP A 254 -3.10 24.77 3.25
N PRO A 255 -3.59 25.78 4.00
CA PRO A 255 -4.43 26.83 3.45
C PRO A 255 -3.67 27.77 2.49
N ASN A 256 -2.34 27.71 2.43
CA ASN A 256 -1.55 28.43 1.41
C ASN A 256 -1.50 27.67 0.08
N LEU A 257 -1.83 26.37 0.07
CA LEU A 257 -1.85 25.53 -1.13
C LEU A 257 -3.28 25.25 -1.62
N TRP A 258 -4.25 25.21 -0.71
CA TRP A 258 -5.64 24.81 -0.95
C TRP A 258 -6.62 25.82 -0.37
N SER A 259 -7.69 26.14 -1.12
CA SER A 259 -8.81 26.91 -0.57
C SER A 259 -9.74 26.02 0.27
N GLU A 260 -10.07 26.43 1.50
CA GLU A 260 -10.93 25.63 2.43
C GLU A 260 -10.51 24.14 2.50
N PRO A 261 -9.25 23.81 2.85
CA PRO A 261 -8.72 22.44 2.76
C PRO A 261 -9.50 21.40 3.58
N GLU A 262 -10.16 21.84 4.66
CA GLU A 262 -10.99 21.00 5.53
C GLU A 262 -12.32 20.59 4.90
N LYS A 263 -12.75 21.26 3.84
CA LYS A 263 -14.03 21.02 3.18
C LYS A 263 -13.87 20.00 2.05
N PHE A 264 -14.64 18.91 2.13
CA PHE A 264 -14.79 17.98 1.02
C PHE A 264 -15.57 18.65 -0.12
N ASP A 265 -14.85 19.26 -1.05
CA ASP A 265 -15.39 19.92 -2.24
C ASP A 265 -14.74 19.29 -3.49
N PRO A 266 -15.39 18.32 -4.16
CA PRO A 266 -14.86 17.73 -5.39
C PRO A 266 -14.88 18.70 -6.58
N ASP A 267 -15.73 19.73 -6.57
CA ASP A 267 -15.88 20.69 -7.68
C ASP A 267 -14.63 21.56 -7.85
N ARG A 268 -13.78 21.65 -6.83
CA ARG A 268 -12.47 22.33 -6.92
C ARG A 268 -11.62 21.79 -8.08
N PHE A 269 -11.74 20.50 -8.40
CA PHE A 269 -11.03 19.87 -9.51
C PHE A 269 -11.88 19.77 -10.78
N PHE A 270 -13.15 19.35 -10.66
CA PHE A 270 -14.01 19.14 -11.84
C PHE A 270 -14.28 20.42 -12.63
N LEU A 271 -14.39 21.55 -11.94
CA LEU A 271 -14.63 22.85 -12.58
C LEU A 271 -13.34 23.59 -12.91
N GLY A 272 -12.17 22.95 -12.75
CA GLY A 272 -10.86 23.55 -13.02
C GLY A 272 -10.51 24.75 -12.13
N LYS A 273 -11.13 24.85 -10.94
CA LYS A 273 -10.85 25.93 -9.98
C LYS A 273 -9.44 25.81 -9.40
N GLU A 274 -8.96 24.59 -9.24
CA GLU A 274 -7.64 24.26 -8.73
C GLU A 274 -6.98 23.17 -9.60
N ASP A 275 -5.67 23.33 -9.86
CA ASP A 275 -4.87 22.32 -10.55
C ASP A 275 -4.10 21.46 -9.53
N ALA A 276 -4.01 20.16 -9.82
CA ALA A 276 -3.42 19.15 -8.95
C ALA A 276 -2.71 18.05 -9.73
N ASP A 277 -1.39 18.00 -9.57
CA ASP A 277 -0.54 16.97 -10.12
C ASP A 277 -0.18 15.93 -9.05
N MET A 278 -0.74 14.72 -9.18
CA MET A 278 -0.48 13.62 -8.26
C MET A 278 0.89 12.96 -8.46
N THR A 279 1.60 13.31 -9.55
CA THR A 279 2.96 12.83 -9.87
C THR A 279 4.04 13.77 -9.31
N GLY A 280 3.67 15.02 -9.04
CA GLY A 280 4.55 16.05 -8.50
C GLY A 280 5.59 16.59 -9.48
N ILE A 281 5.35 16.47 -10.79
CA ILE A 281 6.22 16.98 -11.88
C ILE A 281 6.14 18.50 -11.97
N SER A 282 4.94 19.07 -11.79
CA SER A 282 4.68 20.51 -11.89
C SER A 282 4.81 21.26 -10.55
N GLY A 283 5.03 20.54 -9.44
CA GLY A 283 5.07 21.07 -8.08
C GLY A 283 4.34 20.14 -7.09
N VAL A 284 4.55 20.34 -5.79
CA VAL A 284 3.93 19.49 -4.74
C VAL A 284 2.74 20.20 -4.13
N LYS A 285 1.53 19.88 -4.60
CA LYS A 285 0.27 20.23 -3.92
C LYS A 285 -0.37 19.03 -3.24
N MET A 286 -0.24 17.84 -3.83
CA MET A 286 -0.67 16.58 -3.24
C MET A 286 0.25 15.45 -3.67
N ILE A 287 0.54 14.53 -2.75
CA ILE A 287 1.37 13.34 -3.00
C ILE A 287 0.77 12.10 -2.33
N PRO A 288 -0.50 11.73 -2.62
CA PRO A 288 -1.19 10.61 -1.96
C PRO A 288 -0.51 9.25 -2.23
N PHE A 289 0.28 9.17 -3.30
CA PHE A 289 1.05 8.00 -3.69
C PHE A 289 2.56 8.17 -3.44
N GLY A 290 2.96 9.19 -2.68
CA GLY A 290 4.34 9.65 -2.62
C GLY A 290 4.80 10.24 -3.97
N MET A 291 6.12 10.40 -4.13
CA MET A 291 6.70 10.97 -5.36
C MET A 291 8.16 10.51 -5.55
N GLY A 292 8.75 10.88 -6.68
CA GLY A 292 10.15 10.60 -7.00
C GLY A 292 10.43 9.11 -7.17
N ARG A 293 11.67 8.69 -6.91
CA ARG A 293 12.15 7.32 -7.16
C ARG A 293 11.37 6.24 -6.38
N ARG A 294 10.69 6.59 -5.29
CA ARG A 294 9.94 5.66 -4.42
C ARG A 294 8.42 5.88 -4.47
N ILE A 295 7.91 6.59 -5.50
CA ILE A 295 6.47 6.71 -5.75
C ILE A 295 5.78 5.33 -5.74
N CYS A 296 4.52 5.26 -5.32
CA CYS A 296 3.77 4.01 -5.27
C CYS A 296 3.77 3.32 -6.64
N PRO A 297 4.15 2.04 -6.75
CA PRO A 297 4.08 1.32 -8.02
C PRO A 297 2.64 1.09 -8.47
N GLY A 298 1.69 1.05 -7.54
CA GLY A 298 0.28 0.78 -7.78
C GLY A 298 -0.56 2.00 -8.17
N LEU A 299 0.04 3.18 -8.36
CA LEU A 299 -0.67 4.42 -8.75
C LEU A 299 -1.67 4.18 -9.90
N ASN A 300 -1.18 3.64 -11.03
CA ASN A 300 -1.99 3.41 -12.23
C ASN A 300 -3.13 2.42 -11.99
N MET A 301 -2.87 1.39 -11.19
CA MET A 301 -3.89 0.41 -10.86
C MET A 301 -4.95 1.01 -9.94
N ALA A 302 -4.55 1.81 -8.95
CA ALA A 302 -5.47 2.47 -8.02
C ALA A 302 -6.39 3.47 -8.73
N THR A 303 -5.89 4.23 -9.71
CA THR A 303 -6.69 5.17 -10.49
C THR A 303 -7.69 4.46 -11.40
N VAL A 304 -7.29 3.36 -12.06
CA VAL A 304 -8.19 2.51 -12.86
C VAL A 304 -9.27 1.87 -11.97
N HIS A 305 -8.89 1.27 -10.85
CA HIS A 305 -9.84 0.62 -9.95
C HIS A 305 -10.77 1.60 -9.26
N GLY A 306 -10.27 2.78 -8.86
CA GLY A 306 -11.09 3.83 -8.28
C GLY A 306 -12.19 4.25 -9.24
N SER A 307 -11.81 4.65 -10.46
CA SER A 307 -12.78 5.10 -11.47
C SER A 307 -13.80 4.01 -11.87
N GLU A 308 -13.37 2.76 -12.08
CA GLU A 308 -14.28 1.64 -12.41
C GLU A 308 -15.23 1.32 -11.23
N LYS A 309 -14.75 1.32 -9.99
CA LYS A 309 -15.59 1.07 -8.79
C LYS A 309 -16.62 2.15 -8.58
N TYR A 310 -16.23 3.43 -8.62
CA TYR A 310 -17.16 4.54 -8.46
C TYR A 310 -18.23 4.48 -9.56
N ARG A 311 -17.84 4.30 -10.82
CA ARG A 311 -18.80 4.21 -11.93
C ARG A 311 -19.76 3.03 -11.78
N THR A 312 -19.28 1.88 -11.32
CA THR A 312 -20.11 0.68 -11.17
C THR A 312 -21.10 0.82 -10.02
N VAL A 313 -20.62 1.28 -8.85
CA VAL A 313 -21.49 1.57 -7.70
C VAL A 313 -22.51 2.65 -8.07
N LEU A 314 -22.08 3.74 -8.71
CA LEU A 314 -22.97 4.80 -9.20
C LEU A 314 -24.00 4.29 -10.24
N SER A 315 -23.62 3.39 -11.15
CA SER A 315 -24.56 2.80 -12.13
C SER A 315 -25.55 1.81 -11.51
N LEU A 316 -25.22 1.27 -10.33
CA LEU A 316 -26.12 0.45 -9.53
C LEU A 316 -27.00 1.29 -8.59
N LEU A 317 -26.82 2.63 -8.54
CA LEU A 317 -27.65 3.52 -7.74
C LEU A 317 -29.06 3.67 -8.36
N HIS A 318 -29.90 2.68 -8.09
CA HIS A 318 -31.19 2.95 -7.44
C HIS A 318 -31.09 2.65 -5.92
N ILE A 319 -29.87 2.63 -5.38
CA ILE A 319 -29.58 2.44 -3.96
C ILE A 319 -29.48 3.82 -3.32
N ASP A 320 -30.50 4.23 -2.57
CA ASP A 320 -30.39 5.39 -1.68
C ASP A 320 -29.37 5.05 -0.59
N ILE A 321 -28.18 5.66 -0.65
CA ILE A 321 -27.16 5.51 0.39
C ILE A 321 -27.61 6.29 1.62
N THR A 322 -28.39 5.64 2.49
CA THR A 322 -28.67 6.14 3.83
C THR A 322 -27.55 5.64 4.75
N LEU A 323 -26.69 6.55 5.22
CA LEU A 323 -25.69 6.22 6.22
C LEU A 323 -26.38 5.86 7.54
N GLN A 324 -26.42 4.57 7.90
CA GLN A 324 -26.79 4.19 9.26
C GLN A 324 -25.58 4.44 10.18
N ASN A 325 -25.71 5.42 11.09
CA ASN A 325 -24.73 5.61 12.16
C ASN A 325 -24.71 4.38 13.07
N LEU A 326 -23.62 3.61 12.99
CA LEU A 326 -23.36 2.43 13.82
C LEU A 326 -23.13 2.75 15.31
N ASP A 327 -23.03 4.02 15.69
CA ASP A 327 -22.86 4.45 17.09
C ASP A 327 -24.04 4.06 18.00
N THR A 328 -25.22 3.83 17.44
CA THR A 328 -26.42 3.55 18.24
C THR A 328 -26.43 2.14 18.86
N LYS A 329 -25.66 1.17 18.34
CA LYS A 329 -25.61 -0.20 18.89
C LYS A 329 -24.49 -0.43 19.91
N MET A 330 -23.50 0.46 20.02
CA MET A 330 -22.39 0.31 20.97
C MET A 330 -22.75 0.77 22.40
N ASN A 331 -23.73 1.66 22.55
CA ASN A 331 -24.22 2.12 23.85
C ASN A 331 -25.16 1.13 24.58
N ALA A 332 -25.55 0.03 23.94
CA ALA A 332 -26.39 -1.01 24.57
C ALA A 332 -25.58 -2.14 25.23
N ILE A 333 -24.25 -2.15 25.11
CA ILE A 333 -23.37 -3.18 25.71
C ILE A 333 -22.60 -2.64 26.93
N THR A 334 -22.80 -1.37 27.31
CA THR A 334 -22.22 -0.78 28.53
C THR A 334 -23.21 -0.66 29.69
N THR A 335 -24.31 -1.40 29.64
CA THR A 335 -25.24 -1.53 30.78
C THR A 335 -25.84 -2.93 30.81
N LEU A 336 -25.01 -3.91 31.17
CA LEU A 336 -25.35 -5.10 31.97
C LEU A 336 -24.06 -5.74 32.48
#